data_AF-A0AAU8MAD9-F1
#
_entry.id   AF-A0AAU8MAD9-F1
#
_cell.length_a   1.000
_cell.length_b   1.000
_cell.length_c   1.000
_cell.angle_alpha   90.00
_cell.angle_beta   90.00
_cell.angle_gamma   90.00
#
_symmetry.space_group_name_H-M   'P 1'
#
loop_
_entity.id
_entity.type
_entity.pdbx_description
1 polymer ?
#
loop_
_entity_poly.entity_id
_entity_poly.type
_entity_poly.pdbx_seq_one_letter_code
_entity_poly.pdbx_strand_id
1 'polypeptide(L)'
;MSLPITARQMNAFRALQDTAPELAELASSIALAFDASAVENPHMARLIIETTCRRILARQPGSHEAMIQHLETFGELNCLSPEQVSEFTTRLRALA
;
A
#
# COMPACT_ATOMS: atom_id res chain seq x y z
N MET A 1 -15.03 3.81 8.30
CA MET A 1 -14.52 3.10 9.51
C MET A 1 -13.17 2.51 9.15
N SER A 2 -12.10 2.83 9.87
CA SER A 2 -10.75 2.33 9.59
C SER A 2 -10.61 0.85 9.96
N LEU A 3 -9.83 0.11 9.17
CA LEU A 3 -9.58 -1.31 9.42
C LEU A 3 -8.68 -1.48 10.66
N PRO A 4 -9.01 -2.39 11.60
CA PRO A 4 -8.12 -2.69 12.71
C PRO A 4 -6.80 -3.26 12.17
N ILE A 5 -5.68 -2.68 12.61
CA ILE A 5 -4.34 -3.21 12.34
C ILE A 5 -4.14 -4.41 13.26
N THR A 6 -3.98 -5.59 12.68
CA THR A 6 -3.73 -6.82 13.45
C THR A 6 -2.27 -6.88 13.91
N ALA A 7 -1.97 -7.63 14.97
CA ALA A 7 -0.60 -7.78 15.50
C ALA A 7 0.39 -8.31 14.46
N ARG A 8 -0.05 -9.21 13.56
CA ARG A 8 0.75 -9.71 12.45
C ARG A 8 1.16 -8.59 11.48
N GLN A 9 0.26 -7.65 11.23
CA GLN A 9 0.53 -6.49 10.36
C GLN A 9 1.44 -5.49 11.04
N MET A 10 1.27 -5.26 12.33
CA MET A 10 2.19 -4.43 13.10
C MET A 10 3.62 -4.97 13.04
N ASN A 11 3.80 -6.29 13.09
CA ASN A 11 5.11 -6.92 12.95
C ASN A 11 5.66 -6.82 11.52
N ALA A 12 4.81 -6.97 10.49
CA ALA A 12 5.22 -6.79 9.09
C ALA A 12 5.64 -5.34 8.80
N PHE A 13 4.90 -4.36 9.34
CA PHE A 13 5.25 -2.94 9.24
C PHE A 13 6.52 -2.59 10.02
N ARG A 14 6.74 -3.18 11.20
CA ARG A 14 7.99 -3.01 11.96
C ARG A 14 9.21 -3.57 11.21
N ALA A 15 9.10 -4.77 10.64
CA ALA A 15 10.17 -5.35 9.84
C ALA A 15 10.49 -4.50 8.60
N LEU A 16 9.46 -3.88 8.01
CA LEU A 16 9.63 -2.89 6.95
C LEU A 16 10.29 -1.60 7.48
N GLN A 17 9.93 -1.09 8.65
CA GLN A 17 10.55 0.11 9.24
C GLN A 17 12.06 -0.04 9.44
N ASP A 18 12.51 -1.22 9.88
CA ASP A 18 13.94 -1.45 10.13
C ASP A 18 14.78 -1.49 8.83
N THR A 19 14.15 -1.81 7.69
CA THR A 19 14.88 -2.09 6.42
C THR A 19 14.61 -1.05 5.32
N ALA A 20 13.40 -0.49 5.29
CA ALA A 20 12.93 0.48 4.29
C ALA A 20 11.86 1.39 4.92
N PRO A 21 12.26 2.34 5.78
CA PRO A 21 11.33 3.16 6.56
C PRO A 21 10.37 3.98 5.70
N GLU A 22 10.85 4.49 4.56
CA GLU A 22 10.05 5.28 3.63
C GLU A 22 8.94 4.46 2.94
N LEU A 23 9.24 3.19 2.60
CA LEU A 23 8.26 2.25 2.06
C LEU A 23 7.24 1.82 3.12
N ALA A 24 7.71 1.63 4.36
CA ALA A 24 6.84 1.31 5.49
C ALA A 24 5.85 2.44 5.78
N GLU A 25 6.33 3.68 5.76
CA GLU A 25 5.53 4.88 5.94
C GLU A 25 4.49 5.02 4.82
N LEU A 26 4.91 4.88 3.55
CA LEU A 26 4.01 4.92 2.40
C LEU A 26 2.89 3.87 2.52
N ALA A 27 3.24 2.63 2.85
CA ALA A 27 2.27 1.55 3.02
C ALA A 27 1.30 1.83 4.18
N SER A 28 1.76 2.46 5.25
CA SER A 28 0.90 2.92 6.35
C SER A 28 -0.02 4.07 5.92
N SER A 29 0.49 5.05 5.16
CA SER A 29 -0.32 6.15 4.62
C SER A 29 -1.44 5.62 3.72
N ILE A 30 -1.14 4.68 2.82
CA ILE A 30 -2.15 4.03 1.96
C ILE A 30 -3.21 3.34 2.82
N ALA A 31 -2.79 2.54 3.81
CA ALA A 31 -3.73 1.80 4.66
C ALA A 31 -4.66 2.70 5.50
N LEU A 32 -4.19 3.89 5.90
CA LEU A 32 -4.99 4.87 6.63
C LEU A 32 -5.97 5.62 5.72
N ALA A 33 -5.57 5.89 4.48
CA ALA A 33 -6.38 6.58 3.47
C ALA A 33 -7.44 5.69 2.83
N PHE A 34 -7.22 4.37 2.81
CA PHE A 34 -8.05 3.41 2.09
C PHE A 34 -9.47 3.31 2.64
N ASP A 35 -10.47 3.62 1.80
CA ASP A 35 -11.88 3.40 2.12
C ASP A 35 -12.28 1.94 1.89
N ALA A 36 -12.26 1.17 2.98
CA ALA A 36 -12.65 -0.24 2.99
C ALA A 36 -14.13 -0.50 2.69
N SER A 37 -15.00 0.53 2.74
CA SER A 37 -16.42 0.36 2.47
C SER A 37 -16.75 0.27 0.98
N ALA A 38 -15.84 0.70 0.12
CA ALA A 38 -16.01 0.70 -1.33
C ALA A 38 -15.79 -0.68 -1.99
N VAL A 39 -15.35 -1.69 -1.23
CA VAL A 39 -15.04 -3.03 -1.74
C VAL A 39 -15.61 -4.14 -0.86
N GLU A 40 -16.00 -5.24 -1.50
CA GLU A 40 -16.55 -6.43 -0.82
C GLU A 40 -15.52 -7.12 0.08
N ASN A 41 -14.23 -7.07 -0.28
CA ASN A 41 -13.16 -7.76 0.44
C ASN A 41 -11.95 -6.84 0.70
N PRO A 42 -12.01 -6.00 1.75
CA PRO A 42 -10.89 -5.13 2.13
C PRO A 42 -9.65 -5.89 2.61
N HIS A 43 -9.81 -7.14 3.07
CA HIS A 43 -8.66 -7.98 3.44
C HIS A 43 -7.81 -8.35 2.23
N MET A 44 -8.43 -8.58 1.07
CA MET A 44 -7.72 -8.88 -0.17
C MET A 44 -6.89 -7.67 -0.64
N ALA A 45 -7.47 -6.47 -0.65
CA ALA A 45 -6.76 -5.24 -1.01
C ALA A 45 -5.53 -5.03 -0.11
N ARG A 46 -5.68 -5.30 1.18
CA ARG A 46 -4.59 -5.21 2.15
C ARG A 46 -3.48 -6.24 1.89
N LEU A 47 -3.84 -7.47 1.56
CA LEU A 47 -2.86 -8.52 1.22
C LEU A 47 -2.08 -8.19 -0.05
N ILE A 48 -2.74 -7.56 -1.04
CA ILE A 48 -2.11 -7.07 -2.26
C ILE A 48 -1.04 -6.04 -1.90
N ILE A 49 -1.37 -5.01 -1.13
CA ILE A 49 -0.41 -3.97 -0.70
C ILE A 49 0.78 -4.59 0.04
N GLU A 50 0.51 -5.41 1.06
CA GLU A 50 1.55 -6.03 1.89
C GLU A 50 2.50 -6.92 1.06
N THR A 51 1.94 -7.70 0.13
CA THR A 51 2.72 -8.57 -0.74
C THR A 51 3.56 -7.77 -1.72
N THR A 52 3.00 -6.72 -2.30
CA THR A 52 3.74 -5.89 -3.26
C THR A 52 4.84 -5.07 -2.56
N CYS A 53 4.63 -4.56 -1.34
CA CYS A 53 5.69 -3.97 -0.52
C CYS A 53 6.85 -4.95 -0.27
N ARG A 54 6.57 -6.22 0.04
CA ARG A 54 7.63 -7.23 0.17
C ARG A 54 8.41 -7.45 -1.13
N ARG A 55 7.72 -7.43 -2.28
CA ARG A 55 8.36 -7.57 -3.59
C ARG A 55 9.27 -6.38 -3.91
N ILE A 56 8.83 -5.17 -3.58
CA ILE A 56 9.64 -3.95 -3.68
C ILE A 56 10.88 -4.05 -2.78
N LEU A 57 10.71 -4.45 -1.52
CA LEU A 57 11.82 -4.63 -0.58
C LEU A 57 12.85 -5.67 -1.10
N ALA A 58 12.37 -6.74 -1.72
CA ALA A 58 13.21 -7.77 -2.35
C ALA A 58 13.77 -7.34 -3.72
N ARG A 59 13.57 -6.08 -4.14
CA ARG A 59 14.00 -5.50 -5.44
C ARG A 59 13.57 -6.34 -6.63
N GLN A 60 12.38 -6.94 -6.55
CA GLN A 60 11.85 -7.72 -7.66
C GLN A 60 11.54 -6.81 -8.85
N PRO A 61 11.95 -7.16 -10.08
CA PRO A 61 11.62 -6.39 -11.28
C PRO A 61 10.11 -6.20 -11.44
N GLY A 62 9.68 -4.99 -11.82
CA GLY A 62 8.27 -4.66 -12.05
C GLY A 62 7.43 -4.45 -10.78
N SER A 63 8.02 -4.53 -9.59
CA SER A 63 7.27 -4.43 -8.33
C SER A 63 6.76 -3.02 -8.02
N HIS A 64 7.48 -1.98 -8.46
CA HIS A 64 7.03 -0.60 -8.34
C HIS A 64 5.85 -0.34 -9.29
N GLU A 65 5.96 -0.72 -10.55
CA GLU A 65 4.90 -0.57 -11.55
C GLU A 65 3.64 -1.34 -11.15
N ALA A 66 3.79 -2.54 -10.58
CA ALA A 66 2.67 -3.29 -10.03
C ALA A 66 1.97 -2.55 -8.89
N MET A 67 2.72 -1.91 -7.99
CA MET A 67 2.11 -1.12 -6.92
C MET A 67 1.40 0.13 -7.46
N ILE A 68 1.96 0.81 -8.48
CA ILE A 68 1.28 1.93 -9.15
C ILE A 68 -0.05 1.47 -9.73
N GLN A 69 -0.05 0.37 -10.47
CA GLN A 69 -1.28 -0.18 -11.06
C GLN A 69 -2.34 -0.52 -10.00
N HIS A 70 -1.92 -1.05 -8.85
CA HIS A 70 -2.85 -1.31 -7.75
C HIS A 70 -3.46 -0.02 -7.18
N LEU A 71 -2.67 1.05 -7.04
CA LEU A 71 -3.16 2.33 -6.56
C LEU A 71 -4.18 2.94 -7.55
N GLU A 72 -3.93 2.84 -8.85
CA GLU A 72 -4.87 3.27 -9.89
C GLU A 72 -6.18 2.48 -9.82
N THR A 73 -6.11 1.15 -9.74
CA THR A 73 -7.31 0.30 -9.57
C THR A 73 -8.06 0.63 -8.28
N PHE A 74 -7.37 0.92 -7.17
CA PHE A 74 -8.02 1.36 -5.94
C PHE A 74 -8.71 2.71 -6.10
N GLY A 75 -8.17 3.62 -6.90
CA GLY A 75 -8.84 4.87 -7.29
C GLY A 75 -10.12 4.63 -8.10
N GLU A 76 -10.06 3.75 -9.11
CA GLU A 76 -11.24 3.37 -9.92
C GLU A 76 -12.35 2.73 -9.08
N LEU A 77 -11.97 1.98 -8.04
CA LEU A 77 -12.90 1.38 -7.09
C LEU A 77 -13.35 2.35 -5.98
N ASN A 78 -13.00 3.65 -6.05
CA ASN A 78 -13.30 4.66 -5.03
C ASN A 78 -12.75 4.31 -3.63
N CYS A 79 -11.74 3.45 -3.53
CA CYS A 79 -11.04 3.16 -2.29
C CYS A 79 -10.03 4.26 -1.94
N LEU A 80 -9.61 5.06 -2.92
CA LEU A 80 -8.71 6.20 -2.78
C LEU A 80 -9.21 7.35 -3.64
N SER A 81 -9.00 8.59 -3.20
CA SER A 81 -9.29 9.75 -4.03
C SER A 81 -8.25 9.92 -5.15
N PRO A 82 -8.57 10.63 -6.25
CA PRO A 82 -7.60 10.93 -7.30
C PRO A 82 -6.33 11.62 -6.79
N GLU A 83 -6.47 12.52 -5.82
CA GLU A 83 -5.34 13.22 -5.17
C GLU A 83 -4.45 12.24 -4.42
N GLN A 84 -5.04 11.30 -3.67
CA GLN A 84 -4.30 10.27 -2.93
C GLN A 84 -3.56 9.32 -3.86
N VAL A 85 -4.20 8.88 -4.96
CA VAL A 85 -3.55 8.04 -5.98
C VAL A 85 -2.35 8.76 -6.59
N SER A 86 -2.50 10.04 -6.93
CA SER A 86 -1.42 10.87 -7.48
C SER A 86 -0.27 11.05 -6.48
N GLU A 87 -0.59 11.36 -5.22
CA GLU A 87 0.39 11.53 -4.15
C GLU A 87 1.19 10.24 -3.93
N PHE A 88 0.50 9.11 -3.71
CA PHE A 88 1.15 7.83 -3.41
C PHE A 88 1.97 7.31 -4.58
N THR A 89 1.48 7.49 -5.81
CA THR A 89 2.24 7.15 -7.02
C THR A 89 3.51 7.99 -7.16
N THR A 90 3.43 9.29 -6.86
CA THR A 90 4.60 10.18 -6.90
C THR A 90 5.63 9.79 -5.85
N ARG A 91 5.18 9.54 -4.61
CA ARG A 91 6.05 9.05 -3.52
C ARG A 91 6.70 7.74 -3.89
N LEU A 92 5.95 6.79 -4.44
CA LEU A 92 6.46 5.48 -4.84
C LEU A 92 7.51 5.56 -5.95
N ARG A 93 7.32 6.45 -6.95
CA ARG A 93 8.32 6.68 -8.01
C ARG A 93 9.61 7.28 -7.48
N ALA A 94 9.56 8.06 -6.40
CA ALA A 94 10.75 8.60 -5.76
C ALA A 94 11.56 7.54 -4.97
N LEU A 95 10.97 6.37 -4.70
CA LEU A 95 11.62 5.25 -3.99
C LEU A 95 12.35 4.26 -4.93
N ALA A 96 12.12 4.36 -6.24
CA ALA A 96 12.68 3.47 -7.27
C ALA A 96 14.07 3.92 -7.72
#